data_AF-A0A246SJD4-F1
#
_entry.id   AF-A0A246SJD4-F1
#
_cell.length_a   1.000
_cell.length_b   1.000
_cell.length_c   1.000
_cell.angle_alpha   90.00
_cell.angle_beta   90.00
_cell.angle_gamma   90.00
#
_symmetry.space_group_name_H-M   'P 1'
#
loop_
_entity.id
_entity.type
_entity.pdbx_description
1 polymer ?
#
loop_
_entity_poly.entity_id
_entity_poly.type
_entity_poly.pdbx_seq_one_letter_code
_entity_poly.pdbx_strand_id
1 'polypeptide(L)' 'MIVTGLATKEAAVEQALRILIERHRRKNAIADLARIGWEGDLEEIRCDQPDGRR' A
#
# COMPACT_ATOMS: atom_id res chain seq x y z
N MET A 1 26.28 9.25 -6.30
CA MET A 1 25.10 10.14 -6.26
C MET A 1 24.31 10.16 -7.56
N ILE A 2 24.30 9.06 -8.32
CA ILE A 2 23.56 8.97 -9.58
C ILE A 2 22.26 8.18 -9.37
N VAL A 3 22.32 7.11 -8.57
CA VAL A 3 21.16 6.25 -8.25
C VAL A 3 20.10 6.96 -7.39
N THR A 4 20.52 7.77 -6.41
CA THR A 4 19.59 8.48 -5.51
C THR A 4 19.33 9.93 -5.91
N GLY A 5 20.14 10.50 -6.81
CA GLY A 5 20.08 11.92 -7.18
C GLY A 5 20.46 12.92 -6.08
N LEU A 6 20.88 12.45 -4.89
CA LEU A 6 21.15 13.32 -3.74
C LEU A 6 22.60 13.77 -3.65
N ALA A 7 22.78 15.01 -3.15
CA ALA A 7 24.06 15.72 -3.10
C ALA A 7 25.07 15.19 -2.07
N THR A 8 24.65 14.35 -1.12
CA THR A 8 25.54 13.73 -0.13
C THR A 8 25.08 12.32 0.24
N LYS A 9 26.01 11.53 0.81
CA LYS A 9 25.69 10.21 1.37
C LYS A 9 24.78 10.32 2.59
N GLU A 10 24.98 11.33 3.42
CA GLU A 10 24.14 11.62 4.58
C GLU A 10 22.68 11.85 4.16
N ALA A 11 22.45 12.72 3.18
CA ALA A 11 21.11 12.95 2.64
C ALA A 11 20.48 11.65 2.10
N ALA A 12 21.28 10.79 1.46
CA ALA A 12 20.79 9.51 0.94
C ALA A 12 20.37 8.55 2.07
N VAL A 13 21.13 8.50 3.15
CA VAL A 13 20.78 7.70 4.34
C VAL A 13 19.53 8.26 5.00
N GLU A 14 19.44 9.58 5.18
CA GLU A 14 18.27 10.22 5.78
C GLU A 14 16.99 9.95 4.97
N GLN A 15 17.06 10.09 3.64
CA GLN A 15 15.94 9.79 2.76
C GLN A 15 15.54 8.31 2.86
N ALA A 16 16.49 7.38 2.88
CA ALA A 16 16.22 5.96 3.00
C ALA A 16 15.51 5.61 4.32
N LEU A 17 15.94 6.21 5.44
CA LEU A 17 15.32 6.03 6.75
C LEU A 17 13.88 6.55 6.78
N ARG A 18 13.64 7.74 6.21
CA ARG A 18 12.28 8.30 6.09
C ARG A 18 11.36 7.37 5.30
N ILE A 19 11.82 6.87 4.14
CA ILE A 19 11.06 5.92 3.31
C ILE A 19 10.75 4.63 4.08
N LEU A 20 11.73 4.10 4.83
CA LEU A 20 11.57 2.87 5.59
C LEU A 20 10.49 3.01 6.67
N ILE A 21 10.53 4.09 7.45
CA ILE A 21 9.55 4.37 8.51
C ILE A 21 8.15 4.50 7.92
N GLU A 22 8.00 5.28 6.84
CA GLU A 22 6.71 5.49 6.19
C GLU A 22 6.13 4.20 5.60
N ARG A 23 6.98 3.35 4.99
CA ARG A 23 6.56 2.03 4.51
C ARG A 23 6.12 1.13 5.66
N HIS A 24 6.83 1.14 6.78
CA HIS A 24 6.46 0.34 7.95
C HIS A 24 5.11 0.78 8.51
N ARG A 25 4.88 2.10 8.67
CA ARG A 25 3.59 2.65 9.11
C ARG A 25 2.43 2.25 8.22
N ARG A 26 2.59 2.34 6.89
CA ARG A 26 1.55 1.93 5.93
C ARG A 26 1.24 0.43 6.01
N LYS A 27 2.25 -0.41 6.16
CA LYS A 27 2.04 -1.86 6.35
C LYS A 27 1.23 -2.15 7.61
N ASN A 28 1.54 -1.48 8.72
CA ASN A 28 0.79 -1.65 9.96
C ASN A 28 -0.65 -1.19 9.80
N ALA A 29 -0.91 -0.05 9.17
CA ALA A 29 -2.25 0.43 8.89
C ALA A 29 -3.08 -0.59 8.07
N ILE A 30 -2.49 -1.19 7.03
CA ILE A 30 -3.17 -2.24 6.25
C ILE A 30 -3.47 -3.46 7.12
N ALA A 31 -2.52 -3.89 7.96
CA ALA A 31 -2.71 -5.01 8.88
C ALA A 31 -3.81 -4.74 9.91
N ASP A 32 -3.95 -3.49 10.35
CA ASP A 32 -5.03 -3.09 11.26
C ASP A 32 -6.39 -3.12 10.56
N LEU A 33 -6.47 -2.68 9.30
CA LEU A 33 -7.68 -2.78 8.49
C LEU A 33 -8.10 -4.22 8.21
N ALA A 34 -7.15 -5.15 8.04
CA ALA A 34 -7.44 -6.56 7.75
C ALA A 34 -8.26 -7.25 8.86
N ARG A 35 -8.27 -6.71 10.08
CA ARG A 35 -8.98 -7.26 11.23
C ARG A 35 -10.39 -6.68 11.42
N ILE A 36 -10.72 -5.62 10.69
CA ILE A 36 -12.01 -4.94 10.79
C ILE A 36 -13.13 -5.79 10.16
N GLY A 37 -12.77 -6.82 9.38
CA GLY A 37 -13.73 -7.63 8.65
C GLY A 37 -14.43 -6.81 7.57
N TRP A 38 -15.17 -7.48 6.70
CA TRP A 38 -16.07 -6.82 5.76
C TRP A 38 -17.42 -7.52 5.87
N GLU A 39 -18.48 -6.75 6.11
CA GLU A 39 -19.82 -7.25 6.42
C GLU A 39 -20.71 -7.45 5.17
N GLY A 40 -20.21 -7.15 3.97
CA GLY A 40 -20.98 -7.32 2.74
C GLY A 40 -20.99 -8.76 2.22
N ASP A 41 -21.99 -9.09 1.40
CA ASP A 41 -22.03 -10.33 0.63
C ASP A 41 -21.30 -10.14 -0.71
N LEU A 42 -20.22 -10.90 -0.91
CA LEU A 42 -19.39 -10.83 -2.11
C LEU A 42 -20.15 -11.31 -3.36
N GLU A 43 -21.05 -12.27 -3.20
CA GLU A 43 -21.79 -12.88 -4.30
C GLU A 43 -22.95 -11.98 -4.74
N GLU A 44 -23.59 -11.27 -3.81
CA GLU A 44 -24.61 -10.25 -4.13
C GLU A 44 -24.03 -9.15 -5.02
N ILE A 45 -22.84 -8.65 -4.70
CA ILE A 45 -22.17 -7.59 -5.48
C ILE A 45 -21.71 -8.08 -6.86
N ARG A 46 -21.31 -9.36 -6.97
CA ARG A 46 -20.89 -9.95 -8.25
C ARG A 46 -22.06 -10.20 -9.19
N CYS A 47 -23.23 -10.56 -8.65
CA CYS A 47 -24.41 -10.87 -9.44
C CYS A 47 -25.04 -9.65 -10.13
N ASP A 48 -24.72 -8.42 -9.69
CA ASP A 48 -25.16 -7.19 -10.35
C ASP A 48 -24.28 -6.81 -11.56
N GLN A 49 -23.24 -7.61 -11.86
CA GLN A 49 -22.49 -7.48 -13.09
C GLN A 49 -23.19 -8.33 -14.17
N PRO A 50 -23.84 -7.74 -15.19
CA PRO A 50 -24.41 -8.51 -16.28
C PRO A 50 -23.26 -9.26 -16.92
N ASP A 51 -23.30 -10.58 -16.78
CA ASP A 51 -22.40 -11.54 -17.36
C ASP A 51 -22.05 -11.07 -18.78
N GLY A 52 -20.79 -10.65 -18.95
CA GLY A 52 -20.24 -10.09 -20.18
C GLY A 52 -20.27 -11.17 -21.25
N ARG A 53 -21.44 -11.32 -21.88
CA ARG A 53 -21.69 -12.30 -22.92
C ARG A 53 -20.96 -11.84 -24.20
N ARG A 54 -19.91 -12.59 -24.53
CA ARG A 54 -19.07 -12.65 -25.76
C ARG A 54 -17.69 -12.03 -25.70
#